data_AF-A0A357CMY4-F1
#
_entry.id   AF-A0A357CMY4-F1
#
_cell.length_a   1.000
_cell.length_b   1.000
_cell.length_c   1.000
_cell.angle_alpha   90.00
_cell.angle_beta   90.00
_cell.angle_gamma   90.00
#
_symmetry.space_group_name_H-M   'P 1'
#
loop_
_entity.id
_entity.type
_entity.pdbx_description
1 polymer ?
#
loop_
_entity_poly.entity_id
_entity_poly.type
_entity_poly.pdbx_seq_one_letter_code
_entity_poly.pdbx_strand_id
1 'polypeptide(L)'
;NGIFGAEPWSEPMRKRIEELFGIKAYDIYGLSEIIGPGVAIECPEQNGLHIAEDHFLPEIIDPQTEGPLPDGEKGELVFTTLTKEAFPLLRYRTKDLSVLYPEACPCGRTTKRMHR
;
A
#
# COMPACT_ATOMS: atom_id res chain seq x y z
N ASN A 1 -2.24 6.31 -19.26
CA ASN A 1 -1.99 5.74 -17.91
C ASN A 1 -3.09 4.74 -17.59
N GLY A 2 -2.75 3.66 -16.90
CA GLY A 2 -3.70 2.67 -16.38
C GLY A 2 -3.41 2.39 -14.90
N ILE A 3 -4.44 2.09 -14.14
CA ILE A 3 -4.37 1.73 -12.72
C ILE A 3 -4.73 0.26 -12.61
N PHE A 4 -3.85 -0.54 -12.01
CA PHE A 4 -3.96 -1.99 -11.90
C PHE A 4 -3.79 -2.39 -10.44
N GLY A 5 -4.52 -3.39 -9.98
CA GLY A 5 -4.50 -3.84 -8.60
C GLY A 5 -5.32 -5.11 -8.43
N ALA A 6 -5.87 -5.32 -7.23
CA ALA A 6 -6.59 -6.53 -6.80
C ALA A 6 -5.74 -7.79 -6.69
N GLU A 7 -4.78 -8.01 -7.59
CA GLU A 7 -3.87 -9.15 -7.55
C GLU A 7 -2.40 -8.69 -7.57
N PRO A 8 -1.48 -9.40 -6.88
CA PRO A 8 -0.06 -9.16 -7.03
C PRO A 8 0.39 -9.37 -8.47
N TRP A 9 1.23 -8.46 -8.96
CA TRP A 9 1.79 -8.51 -10.30
C TRP A 9 3.26 -8.15 -10.26
N SER A 10 4.03 -8.75 -11.17
CA SER A 10 5.48 -8.60 -11.20
C SER A 10 5.91 -7.45 -12.11
N GLU A 11 7.08 -6.88 -11.84
CA GLU A 11 7.68 -5.84 -12.71
C GLU A 11 7.82 -6.27 -14.18
N PRO A 12 8.17 -7.53 -14.53
CA PRO A 12 8.10 -8.00 -15.92
C PRO A 12 6.69 -7.92 -16.52
N MET A 13 5.64 -8.23 -15.75
CA MET A 13 4.26 -8.11 -16.23
C MET A 13 3.89 -6.64 -16.46
N ARG A 14 4.33 -5.74 -15.57
CA ARG A 14 4.18 -4.29 -15.75
C ARG A 14 4.80 -3.83 -17.07
N LYS A 15 6.09 -4.12 -17.28
CA LYS A 15 6.80 -3.73 -18.52
C LYS A 15 6.07 -4.22 -19.77
N ARG A 16 5.60 -5.47 -19.76
CA ARG A 16 4.83 -6.04 -20.87
C ARG A 16 3.53 -5.27 -21.14
N ILE A 17 2.78 -4.88 -20.11
CA ILE A 17 1.56 -4.07 -20.25
C ILE A 17 1.90 -2.67 -20.81
N GLU A 18 2.95 -2.03 -20.28
CA GLU A 18 3.38 -0.71 -20.74
C GLU A 18 3.79 -0.74 -22.23
N GLU A 19 4.55 -1.76 -22.64
CA GLU A 19 5.00 -1.95 -24.03
C GLU A 19 3.87 -2.26 -25.00
N LEU A 20 2.93 -3.15 -24.64
CA LEU A 20 1.84 -3.56 -25.51
C LEU A 20 0.82 -2.44 -25.76
N PHE A 21 0.55 -1.62 -24.75
CA PHE A 21 -0.51 -0.62 -24.79
C PHE A 21 0.00 0.82 -24.90
N GLY A 22 1.31 1.06 -24.78
CA GLY A 22 1.88 2.40 -24.82
C GLY A 22 1.43 3.29 -23.67
N ILE A 23 1.20 2.70 -22.48
CA ILE A 23 0.72 3.41 -21.28
C ILE A 23 1.72 3.30 -20.13
N LYS A 24 1.62 4.20 -19.15
CA LYS A 24 2.15 3.96 -17.80
C LYS A 24 1.18 3.19 -16.93
N ALA A 25 1.65 2.12 -16.32
CA ALA A 25 0.85 1.24 -15.48
C ALA A 25 1.21 1.47 -14.01
N TYR A 26 0.22 1.84 -13.19
CA TYR A 26 0.38 2.17 -11.78
C TYR A 26 -0.31 1.13 -10.90
N ASP A 27 0.35 0.72 -9.83
CA ASP A 27 -0.20 -0.20 -8.84
C ASP A 27 -1.11 0.54 -7.83
N ILE A 28 -2.21 -0.10 -7.47
CA ILE A 28 -3.14 0.33 -6.42
C ILE A 28 -3.40 -0.80 -5.44
N TYR A 29 -3.45 -0.45 -4.16
CA TYR A 29 -3.80 -1.33 -3.07
C TYR A 29 -5.16 -0.98 -2.49
N GLY A 30 -5.88 -2.01 -2.09
CA GLY A 30 -7.20 -1.90 -1.53
C GLY A 30 -7.69 -3.22 -0.95
N LEU A 31 -8.53 -3.12 0.07
CA LEU A 31 -9.18 -4.25 0.75
C LEU A 31 -10.66 -3.92 0.90
N SER A 32 -11.53 -4.88 0.60
CA SER A 32 -12.98 -4.71 0.70
C SER A 32 -13.43 -4.32 2.12
N GLU A 33 -12.76 -4.85 3.13
CA GLU A 33 -12.99 -4.59 4.55
C GLU A 33 -12.74 -3.12 4.92
N ILE A 34 -11.79 -2.47 4.23
CA ILE A 34 -11.42 -1.07 4.46
C ILE A 34 -12.35 -0.16 3.64
N ILE A 35 -12.11 -0.01 2.33
CA ILE A 35 -12.94 0.80 1.41
C ILE A 35 -12.93 0.26 -0.04
N GLY A 36 -12.30 -0.88 -0.30
CA GLY A 36 -11.93 -1.29 -1.65
C GLY A 36 -10.68 -0.52 -2.13
N PRO A 37 -10.63 0.00 -3.37
CA PRO A 37 -9.47 0.71 -3.91
C PRO A 37 -9.23 2.05 -3.21
N GLY A 38 -7.96 2.49 -3.18
CA GLY A 38 -7.59 3.82 -2.70
C GLY A 38 -6.96 3.86 -1.30
N VAL A 39 -6.61 2.69 -0.73
CA VAL A 39 -5.85 2.62 0.53
C VAL A 39 -4.41 3.08 0.31
N ALA A 40 -3.78 2.60 -0.76
CA ALA A 40 -2.47 3.07 -1.21
C ALA A 40 -2.37 3.04 -2.74
N ILE A 41 -1.57 3.92 -3.33
CA ILE A 41 -1.36 3.98 -4.79
C ILE A 41 0.05 4.48 -5.13
N GLU A 42 0.61 3.97 -6.22
CA GLU A 42 1.87 4.48 -6.76
C GLU A 42 1.77 5.94 -7.24
N CYS A 43 2.92 6.61 -7.18
CA CYS A 43 3.13 7.89 -7.84
C CYS A 43 3.96 7.71 -9.14
N PRO A 44 4.25 8.79 -9.89
CA PRO A 44 5.08 8.72 -11.11
C PRO A 44 6.46 8.07 -10.94
N GLU A 45 7.01 8.03 -9.72
CA GLU A 45 8.28 7.37 -9.42
C GLU A 45 8.22 5.83 -9.51
N GLN A 46 7.00 5.23 -9.52
CA GLN A 46 6.79 3.77 -9.58
C GLN A 46 7.67 3.00 -8.58
N ASN A 47 7.86 3.57 -7.38
CA ASN A 47 8.72 3.06 -6.32
C ASN A 47 7.96 3.06 -4.99
N GLY A 48 7.12 2.04 -4.81
CA GLY A 48 6.25 1.90 -3.65
C GLY A 48 4.93 2.67 -3.77
N LEU A 49 3.95 2.25 -2.97
CA LEU A 49 2.60 2.81 -2.96
C LEU A 49 2.44 3.77 -1.79
N HIS A 50 2.10 5.02 -2.06
CA HIS A 50 1.78 6.00 -1.02
C HIS A 50 0.48 5.63 -0.32
N ILE A 51 0.53 5.48 1.01
CA ILE A 51 -0.65 5.26 1.84
C ILE A 51 -1.34 6.61 2.08
N ALA A 52 -2.67 6.63 2.07
CA ALA A 52 -3.47 7.79 2.47
C ALA A 52 -3.52 7.90 4.02
N GLU A 53 -2.40 8.34 4.62
CA GLU A 53 -2.22 8.36 6.09
C GLU A 53 -3.18 9.29 6.85
N ASP A 54 -3.83 10.20 6.15
CA ASP A 54 -4.93 11.03 6.66
C ASP A 54 -6.22 10.22 6.90
N HIS A 55 -6.38 9.09 6.22
CA HIS A 55 -7.52 8.19 6.34
C HIS A 55 -7.21 6.87 7.04
N PHE A 56 -5.95 6.45 7.04
CA PHE A 56 -5.52 5.15 7.55
C PHE A 56 -4.23 5.28 8.36
N LEU A 57 -4.18 4.64 9.52
CA LEU A 57 -2.93 4.46 10.27
C LEU A 57 -2.36 3.07 9.93
N PRO A 58 -1.24 2.99 9.18
CA PRO A 58 -0.57 1.73 8.88
C PRO A 58 0.41 1.33 9.98
N GLU A 59 0.46 0.03 10.27
CA GLU A 59 1.45 -0.59 11.15
C GLU A 59 2.03 -1.83 10.45
N ILE A 60 3.30 -2.16 10.72
CA ILE A 60 3.86 -3.47 10.44
C ILE A 60 4.03 -4.19 11.77
N ILE A 61 3.53 -5.42 11.88
CA ILE A 61 3.67 -6.25 13.08
C ILE A 61 4.38 -7.57 12.75
N ASP A 62 4.99 -8.15 13.77
CA ASP A 62 5.39 -9.56 13.72
C ASP A 62 4.11 -10.44 13.74
N PRO A 63 3.93 -11.35 12.77
CA PRO A 63 2.70 -12.14 12.66
C PRO A 63 2.51 -13.14 13.80
N GLN A 64 3.59 -13.52 14.51
CA GLN A 64 3.58 -14.46 15.63
C GLN A 64 3.38 -13.74 16.98
N THR A 65 4.12 -12.65 17.21
CA THR A 65 4.09 -11.94 18.51
C THR A 65 3.06 -10.82 18.55
N GLU A 66 2.59 -10.36 17.39
CA GLU A 66 1.69 -9.20 17.20
C GLU A 66 2.27 -7.86 17.69
N GLY A 67 3.56 -7.85 18.05
CA GLY A 67 4.31 -6.66 18.41
C GLY A 67 4.67 -5.83 17.17
N PRO A 68 4.79 -4.49 17.31
CA PRO A 68 5.18 -3.63 16.21
C PRO A 68 6.62 -3.91 15.77
N LEU A 69 6.86 -3.86 14.46
CA LEU A 69 8.19 -3.89 13.87
C LEU A 69 8.61 -2.46 13.46
N PRO A 70 9.93 -2.16 13.49
CA PRO A 70 10.46 -0.91 12.95
C PRO A 70 10.11 -0.71 11.47
N ASP A 71 10.04 0.56 11.05
CA ASP A 71 9.99 0.89 9.62
C ASP A 71 11.20 0.26 8.88
N GLY A 72 10.99 -0.21 7.65
CA GLY A 72 11.97 -0.95 6.86
C GLY A 72 12.03 -2.47 7.11
N GLU A 73 11.42 -2.97 8.19
CA GLU A 73 11.32 -4.42 8.45
C GLU A 73 10.09 -5.04 7.77
N LYS A 74 10.21 -6.30 7.35
CA LYS A 74 9.12 -7.05 6.72
C LYS A 74 8.24 -7.73 7.76
N GLY A 75 6.93 -7.51 7.69
CA GLY A 75 5.96 -8.13 8.58
C GLY A 75 4.53 -8.08 8.04
N GLU A 76 3.56 -8.37 8.90
CA GLU A 76 2.13 -8.31 8.56
C GLU A 76 1.64 -6.87 8.62
N LEU A 77 0.96 -6.44 7.56
CA LEU A 77 0.35 -5.12 7.46
C LEU A 77 -0.94 -5.06 8.29
N VAL A 78 -1.07 -3.98 9.04
CA VAL A 78 -2.23 -3.71 9.89
C VAL A 78 -2.72 -2.30 9.60
N PHE A 79 -4.05 -2.12 9.55
CA PHE A 79 -4.66 -0.81 9.38
C PHE A 79 -5.65 -0.47 10.49
N THR A 80 -5.60 0.78 10.91
CA THR A 80 -6.69 1.43 11.64
C THR A 80 -7.32 2.50 10.74
N THR A 81 -8.65 2.49 10.58
CA THR A 81 -9.36 3.51 9.80
C THR A 81 -9.65 4.74 10.66
N LEU A 82 -9.20 5.91 10.23
CA LEU A 82 -9.27 7.15 11.02
C LEU A 82 -10.54 7.96 10.75
N THR A 83 -11.09 7.89 9.54
CA THR A 83 -12.22 8.74 9.11
C THR A 83 -13.46 7.94 8.70
N LYS A 84 -13.44 6.61 8.82
CA LYS A 84 -14.57 5.74 8.43
C LYS A 84 -15.57 5.66 9.58
N GLU A 85 -16.77 6.20 9.40
CA GLU A 85 -17.75 6.33 10.49
C GLU A 85 -18.66 5.11 10.66
N ALA A 86 -19.16 4.53 9.57
CA ALA A 86 -20.18 3.47 9.64
C ALA A 86 -19.64 2.14 10.16
N PHE A 87 -18.39 1.81 9.81
CA PHE A 87 -17.74 0.56 10.22
C PHE A 87 -16.22 0.78 10.38
N PRO A 88 -15.80 1.47 11.46
CA PRO A 88 -14.39 1.69 11.73
C PRO A 88 -13.71 0.37 12.08
N LEU A 89 -12.50 0.19 11.56
CA LEU A 89 -11.63 -0.93 11.88
C LEU A 89 -10.46 -0.43 12.74
N LEU A 90 -10.22 -1.10 13.86
CA LEU A 90 -9.10 -0.83 14.74
C LEU A 90 -8.12 -2.00 14.66
N ARG A 91 -6.87 -1.71 14.31
CA ARG A 91 -5.79 -2.69 14.14
C ARG A 91 -6.22 -3.95 13.37
N TYR A 92 -6.88 -3.74 12.23
CA TYR A 92 -7.30 -4.84 11.37
C TYR A 92 -6.10 -5.49 10.70
N ARG A 93 -5.96 -6.80 10.93
CA ARG A 93 -4.90 -7.66 10.43
C ARG A 93 -5.20 -8.11 9.00
N THR A 94 -4.48 -7.56 8.02
CA THR A 94 -4.75 -7.84 6.60
C THR A 94 -4.25 -9.20 6.15
N LYS A 95 -3.30 -9.80 6.90
CA LYS A 95 -2.53 -10.99 6.50
C LYS A 95 -1.60 -10.79 5.30
N ASP A 96 -1.55 -9.58 4.75
CA ASP A 96 -0.58 -9.23 3.71
C ASP A 96 0.79 -8.97 4.35
N LEU A 97 1.84 -9.49 3.71
CA LEU A 97 3.21 -9.17 4.09
C LEU A 97 3.67 -7.91 3.35
N SER A 98 4.23 -6.96 4.08
CA SER A 98 4.66 -5.68 3.53
C SER A 98 5.82 -5.08 4.32
N VAL A 99 6.38 -4.00 3.79
CA VAL A 99 7.40 -3.14 4.41
C VAL A 99 6.94 -1.68 4.26
N LEU A 100 7.10 -0.87 5.31
CA LEU A 100 6.83 0.56 5.27
C LEU A 100 8.13 1.37 5.21
N TYR A 101 8.14 2.38 4.35
CA TYR A 101 9.24 3.32 4.15
C TYR A 101 8.76 4.75 4.47
N PRO A 102 9.29 5.39 5.53
CA PRO A 102 8.88 6.72 5.98
C PRO A 102 9.59 7.85 5.24
N GLU A 103 10.56 7.55 4.38
CA GLU A 103 11.34 8.55 3.67
C GLU A 103 10.48 9.30 2.67
N ALA A 104 10.66 10.64 2.64
CA ALA A 104 10.01 11.50 1.68
C ALA A 104 10.28 11.02 0.25
N CYS A 105 9.24 11.04 -0.57
CA CYS A 105 9.33 10.62 -1.96
C CYS A 105 9.77 11.80 -2.85
N PRO A 106 10.60 11.59 -3.88
CA PRO A 106 10.93 12.62 -4.87
C PRO A 106 9.72 13.27 -5.54
N CYS A 107 8.55 12.62 -5.55
CA CYS A 107 7.30 13.21 -6.05
C CYS A 107 6.73 14.35 -5.17
N GLY A 108 7.34 14.61 -4.01
CA GLY A 108 6.93 15.66 -3.07
C GLY A 108 5.94 15.24 -1.99
N ARG A 109 5.41 14.01 -2.05
CA ARG A 109 4.56 13.46 -0.98
C ARG A 109 5.39 13.03 0.22
N THR A 110 4.83 13.27 1.41
CA THR A 110 5.44 12.93 2.70
C THR A 110 4.84 11.68 3.35
N THR A 111 3.82 11.07 2.73
CA THR A 111 3.19 9.89 3.29
C THR A 111 4.08 8.65 3.11
N LYS A 112 4.02 7.75 4.10
CA LYS A 112 4.69 6.46 4.07
C LYS A 112 4.36 5.71 2.78
N ARG A 113 5.39 5.05 2.23
CA ARG A 113 5.25 4.15 1.09
C ARG A 113 5.28 2.71 1.57
N MET A 114 4.35 1.90 1.07
CA MET A 114 4.39 0.45 1.25
C MET A 114 5.01 -0.24 0.04
N HIS A 115 5.79 -1.29 0.31
CA HIS A 115 6.27 -2.25 -0.69
C HIS A 115 5.72 -3.64 -0.36
N ARG A 116 5.40 -4.42 -1.39
CA ARG A 116 4.89 -5.80 -1.26
C ARG A 116 5.97 -6.82 -1.55
#